data_AF-X1IJM0-F1
#
_entry.id   AF-X1IJM0-F1
#
_cell.length_a   1.000
_cell.length_b   1.000
_cell.length_c   1.000
_cell.angle_alpha   90.00
_cell.angle_beta   90.00
_cell.angle_gamma   90.00
#
_symmetry.space_group_name_H-M   'P 1'
#
loop_
_entity.id
_entity.type
_entity.pdbx_description
1 polymer ?
#
loop_
_entity_poly.entity_id
_entity_poly.type
_entity_poly.pdbx_seq_one_letter_code
_entity_poly.pdbx_strand_id
1 'polypeptide(L)'
;QVNLEIPEPTAYQALKRLRTMGLITPETRISKQRYSKGGPRPMVWALLDASTEDVARAARDHQRAQSPNYRVAEEFVQYLLEDCIRDEITYQQILRKAKQKLTMSTQRIRDISELSVIILKEKGIRVWR
;
A
#
# COMPACT_ATOMS: atom_id res chain seq x y z
N GLN A 1 0.27 -8.64 -4.04
CA GLN A 1 1.45 -9.21 -3.37
C GLN A 1 2.53 -8.16 -3.51
N VAL A 2 3.21 -7.79 -2.43
CA VAL A 2 4.27 -6.78 -2.49
C VAL A 2 5.44 -7.40 -3.25
N ASN A 3 5.90 -6.75 -4.32
CA ASN A 3 7.08 -7.22 -5.05
C ASN A 3 8.31 -6.79 -4.25
N LEU A 4 9.04 -7.75 -3.69
CA LEU A 4 10.25 -7.49 -2.91
C LEU A 4 11.53 -7.57 -3.76
N GLU A 5 11.40 -7.77 -5.08
CA GLU A 5 12.51 -8.02 -6.01
C GLU A 5 13.38 -9.24 -5.65
N ILE A 6 12.96 -10.03 -4.66
CA ILE A 6 13.61 -11.26 -4.20
C ILE A 6 12.63 -12.43 -4.27
N PRO A 7 13.12 -13.66 -4.49
CA PRO A 7 12.28 -14.85 -4.45
C PRO A 7 11.64 -15.03 -3.07
N GLU A 8 10.37 -15.44 -3.05
CA GLU A 8 9.62 -15.69 -1.83
C GLU A 8 10.30 -16.68 -0.87
N PRO A 9 10.93 -17.79 -1.33
CA PRO A 9 11.69 -18.68 -0.44
C PRO A 9 12.85 -17.96 0.26
N THR A 10 13.53 -17.05 -0.44
CA THR A 10 14.64 -16.26 0.10
C THR A 10 14.15 -15.30 1.18
N ALA A 11 13.04 -14.60 0.93
CA ALA A 11 12.41 -13.72 1.91
C ALA A 11 12.00 -14.50 3.18
N TYR A 12 11.41 -15.69 3.00
CA TYR A 12 11.02 -16.54 4.12
C TYR A 12 12.22 -17.04 4.93
N GLN A 13 13.31 -17.45 4.26
CA GLN A 13 14.54 -17.87 4.93
C GLN A 13 15.19 -16.74 5.72
N ALA A 14 15.24 -15.53 5.15
CA ALA A 14 15.77 -14.35 5.83
C ALA A 14 14.97 -14.06 7.11
N LEU A 15 13.63 -14.03 7.02
CA LEU A 15 12.75 -13.82 8.16
C LEU A 15 12.95 -14.89 9.24
N LYS A 16 13.10 -16.16 8.85
CA LYS A 16 13.40 -17.25 9.78
C LYS A 16 14.72 -17.02 10.52
N ARG A 17 15.78 -16.58 9.83
CA ARG A 17 17.09 -16.29 10.44
C ARG A 17 16.99 -15.14 11.45
N LEU A 18 16.36 -14.03 11.06
CA LEU A 18 16.15 -12.88 11.94
C LEU A 18 15.40 -13.26 13.23
N ARG A 19 14.38 -14.11 13.09
CA ARG A 19 13.65 -14.67 14.24
C ARG A 19 14.55 -15.51 15.13
N THR A 20 15.34 -16.42 14.56
CA THR A 20 16.26 -17.28 15.34
C THR A 20 17.32 -16.46 16.06
N MET A 21 17.74 -15.34 15.49
CA MET A 21 18.68 -14.40 16.12
C MET A 21 18.03 -13.52 17.20
N GLY A 22 16.71 -13.58 17.39
CA GLY A 22 16.00 -12.75 18.37
C GLY A 22 15.91 -11.27 18.00
N LEU A 23 16.18 -10.92 16.73
CA LEU A 23 16.16 -9.53 16.26
C LEU A 23 14.74 -9.03 15.95
N ILE A 24 13.80 -9.95 15.75
CA ILE A 24 12.39 -9.63 15.46
C ILE A 24 11.45 -10.42 16.36
N THR A 25 10.35 -9.78 16.75
CA THR A 25 9.29 -10.36 17.58
C THR A 25 7.96 -10.39 16.83
N PRO A 26 7.11 -11.40 17.09
CA PRO A 26 5.77 -11.45 16.53
C PRO A 26 4.83 -10.53 17.35
N GLU A 27 4.41 -9.41 16.77
CA GLU A 27 3.66 -8.40 17.52
C GLU A 27 2.14 -8.58 17.39
N THR A 28 1.63 -8.64 16.15
CA THR A 28 0.18 -8.63 15.91
C THR A 28 -0.22 -9.52 14.74
N ARG A 29 -1.32 -10.26 14.90
CA ARG A 29 -1.96 -11.00 13.82
C ARG A 29 -2.98 -10.11 13.13
N ILE A 30 -2.85 -9.95 11.81
CA ILE A 30 -3.80 -9.17 11.02
C ILE A 30 -5.10 -9.97 10.87
N SER A 31 -6.23 -9.29 10.96
CA SER A 31 -7.55 -9.89 10.73
C SER A 31 -7.64 -10.46 9.31
N LYS A 32 -8.25 -11.64 9.18
CA LYS A 32 -8.55 -12.19 7.86
C LYS A 32 -9.55 -11.32 7.12
N GLN A 33 -9.42 -11.26 5.81
CA GLN A 33 -10.46 -10.72 4.94
C GLN A 33 -11.74 -11.55 5.08
N ARG A 34 -12.90 -10.89 5.15
CA ARG A 34 -14.21 -11.51 5.49
C ARG A 34 -14.60 -12.72 4.62
N TYR A 35 -14.00 -12.89 3.43
CA TYR A 35 -14.32 -13.96 2.47
C TYR A 35 -13.15 -14.94 2.19
N SER A 36 -12.07 -14.87 2.98
CA SER A 36 -10.94 -15.80 2.86
C SER A 36 -11.32 -17.20 3.37
N LYS A 37 -11.37 -18.19 2.48
CA LYS A 37 -11.80 -19.58 2.79
C LYS A 37 -10.74 -20.45 3.51
N GLY A 38 -9.55 -19.95 3.80
CA GLY A 38 -8.49 -20.75 4.44
C GLY A 38 -7.13 -20.04 4.52
N GLY A 39 -6.20 -20.62 5.30
CA GLY A 39 -4.81 -20.16 5.44
C GLY A 39 -4.46 -19.56 6.81
N PRO A 40 -3.16 -19.53 7.19
CA PRO A 40 -2.70 -18.89 8.43
C PRO A 40 -2.95 -17.38 8.38
N ARG A 41 -3.21 -16.77 9.54
CA ARG A 41 -3.36 -15.31 9.62
C ARG A 41 -1.99 -14.65 9.35
N PRO A 42 -1.94 -13.57 8.53
CA PRO A 42 -0.72 -12.81 8.38
C PRO A 42 -0.29 -12.25 9.74
N MET A 43 1.01 -12.27 9.99
CA MET A 43 1.62 -11.82 11.24
C MET A 43 2.56 -10.66 10.93
N VAL A 44 2.40 -9.57 11.65
CA VAL A 44 3.36 -8.47 11.65
C VAL A 44 4.52 -8.88 12.54
N TRP A 45 5.71 -8.90 11.95
CA TRP A 45 6.97 -9.08 12.65
C TRP A 45 7.60 -7.70 12.84
N ALA A 46 7.98 -7.40 14.07
CA ALA A 46 8.50 -6.10 14.47
C ALA A 46 9.96 -6.23 14.90
N LEU A 47 10.75 -5.18 14.72
CA LEU A 47 12.05 -5.05 15.39
C LEU A 47 11.83 -4.75 16.87
N LEU A 48 12.84 -5.01 17.70
CA LEU A 48 12.75 -4.81 19.16
C LEU A 48 12.42 -3.37 19.58
N ASP A 49 12.77 -2.40 18.74
CA ASP A 49 12.58 -0.96 18.93
C ASP A 49 11.43 -0.38 18.09
N ALA A 50 10.68 -1.22 17.37
CA ALA A 50 9.58 -0.76 16.53
C ALA A 50 8.48 -0.11 17.38
N SER A 51 8.01 1.06 16.94
CA SER A 51 6.91 1.74 17.62
C SER A 51 5.57 1.06 17.31
N THR A 52 4.57 1.31 18.16
CA THR A 52 3.17 0.90 17.88
C THR A 52 2.64 1.50 16.57
N GLU A 53 3.14 2.68 16.17
CA GLU A 53 2.78 3.32 14.92
C GLU A 53 3.34 2.57 13.71
N ASP A 54 4.57 2.05 13.80
CA ASP A 54 5.19 1.26 12.74
C ASP A 54 4.43 -0.06 12.51
N VAL A 55 4.02 -0.71 13.59
CA VAL A 55 3.20 -1.94 13.55
C VAL A 55 1.84 -1.67 12.92
N ALA A 56 1.19 -0.57 13.32
CA ALA A 56 -0.08 -0.15 12.75
C ALA A 56 0.05 0.26 11.27
N ARG A 57 1.16 0.90 10.88
CA ARG A 57 1.47 1.23 9.47
C ARG A 57 1.64 -0.04 8.65
N ALA A 58 2.43 -1.01 9.11
CA ALA A 58 2.61 -2.29 8.43
C ALA A 58 1.27 -3.04 8.23
N ALA A 59 0.39 -3.02 9.23
CA ALA A 59 -0.94 -3.61 9.12
C ALA A 59 -1.81 -2.90 8.06
N ARG A 60 -1.78 -1.56 8.01
CA ARG A 60 -2.47 -0.78 6.97
C ARG A 60 -1.91 -1.07 5.59
N ASP A 61 -0.59 -1.13 5.45
CA ASP A 61 0.09 -1.40 4.17
C ASP A 61 -0.27 -2.79 3.64
N HIS A 62 -0.37 -3.79 4.52
CA HIS A 62 -0.86 -5.10 4.13
C HIS A 62 -2.30 -5.07 3.58
N GLN A 63 -3.21 -4.35 4.25
CA GLN A 63 -4.60 -4.21 3.80
C GLN A 63 -4.68 -3.45 2.46
N ARG A 64 -3.89 -2.40 2.30
CA ARG A 64 -3.73 -1.63 1.06
C ARG A 64 -3.26 -2.53 -0.07
N ALA A 65 -2.20 -3.30 0.16
CA ALA A 65 -1.66 -4.24 -0.80
C ALA A 65 -2.65 -5.36 -1.18
N GLN A 66 -3.69 -5.64 -0.40
CA GLN A 66 -4.75 -6.58 -0.76
C GLN A 66 -5.88 -5.94 -1.59
N SER A 67 -6.09 -4.63 -1.49
CA SER A 67 -7.16 -3.92 -2.18
C SER A 67 -6.83 -3.70 -3.67
N PRO A 68 -7.63 -4.22 -4.62
CA PRO A 68 -7.40 -4.00 -6.04
C PRO A 68 -7.45 -2.52 -6.44
N ASN A 69 -8.36 -1.75 -5.84
CA ASN A 69 -8.49 -0.33 -6.13
C ASN A 69 -7.28 0.45 -5.61
N TYR A 70 -6.71 0.03 -4.48
CA TYR A 70 -5.52 0.69 -3.93
C TYR A 70 -4.30 0.43 -4.80
N ARG A 71 -4.11 -0.79 -5.31
CA ARG A 71 -3.03 -1.11 -6.26
C ARG A 71 -3.11 -0.23 -7.52
N VAL A 72 -4.31 -0.14 -8.11
CA VAL A 72 -4.51 0.73 -9.29
C VAL A 72 -4.28 2.20 -8.94
N ALA A 73 -4.65 2.64 -7.74
CA ALA A 73 -4.36 3.99 -7.28
C ALA A 73 -2.86 4.25 -7.10
N GLU A 74 -2.09 3.31 -6.54
CA GLU A 74 -0.63 3.42 -6.43
C GLU A 74 0.05 3.51 -7.81
N GLU A 75 -0.33 2.64 -8.75
CA GLU A 75 0.17 2.67 -10.13
C GLU A 75 -0.18 4.01 -10.82
N PHE A 76 -1.41 4.48 -10.63
CA PHE A 76 -1.83 5.76 -11.18
C PHE A 76 -1.10 6.94 -10.55
N VAL A 77 -0.86 6.92 -9.23
CA VAL A 77 -0.05 7.95 -8.56
C VAL A 77 1.38 7.92 -9.06
N GLN A 78 1.98 6.75 -9.24
CA GLN A 78 3.32 6.65 -9.82
C GLN A 78 3.36 7.29 -11.22
N TYR A 79 2.38 7.00 -12.06
CA TYR A 79 2.22 7.67 -13.35
C TYR A 79 2.04 9.19 -13.21
N LEU A 80 1.25 9.67 -12.24
CA LEU A 80 1.09 11.10 -11.98
C LEU A 80 2.40 11.76 -11.57
N LEU A 81 3.23 11.09 -10.77
CA LEU A 81 4.53 11.61 -10.32
C LEU A 81 5.54 11.70 -11.46
N GLU A 82 5.55 10.70 -12.34
CA GLU A 82 6.40 10.69 -13.53
C GLU A 82 6.00 11.78 -14.53
N ASP A 83 4.69 12.00 -14.70
CA ASP A 83 4.13 12.95 -15.68
C ASP A 83 3.96 14.38 -15.12
N CYS A 84 3.93 14.55 -13.80
CA CYS A 84 3.85 15.84 -13.11
C CYS A 84 4.95 15.94 -12.05
N ILE A 85 6.09 16.53 -12.40
CA ILE A 85 7.03 17.07 -11.42
C ILE A 85 6.44 18.39 -10.90
N ARG A 86 5.44 18.32 -10.01
CA ARG A 86 4.86 19.50 -9.35
C ARG A 86 4.55 19.19 -7.89
N ASP A 87 4.94 20.10 -7.01
CA ASP A 87 4.65 20.03 -5.57
C ASP A 87 3.15 20.16 -5.26
N GLU A 88 2.37 20.64 -6.24
CA GLU A 88 0.94 20.87 -6.11
C GLU A 88 0.12 20.35 -7.31
N ILE A 89 -1.05 19.77 -7.02
CA ILE A 89 -1.99 19.25 -8.02
C ILE A 89 -3.44 19.49 -7.59
N THR A 90 -4.34 19.77 -8.53
CA THR A 90 -5.78 19.93 -8.23
C THR A 90 -6.54 18.62 -8.44
N TYR A 91 -7.56 18.36 -7.62
CA TYR A 91 -8.42 17.18 -7.75
C TYR A 91 -9.06 17.04 -9.15
N GLN A 92 -9.45 18.16 -9.78
CA GLN A 92 -9.95 18.14 -11.17
C GLN A 92 -8.91 17.63 -12.18
N GLN A 93 -7.63 17.96 -11.97
CA GLN A 93 -6.55 17.47 -12.84
C GLN A 93 -6.34 15.97 -12.67
N ILE A 94 -6.40 15.49 -11.42
CA ILE A 94 -6.37 14.05 -11.10
C ILE A 94 -7.51 13.34 -11.84
N LEU A 95 -8.75 13.82 -11.70
CA LEU A 95 -9.91 13.23 -12.36
C LEU A 95 -9.79 13.22 -13.89
N ARG A 96 -9.30 14.32 -14.48
CA ARG A 96 -9.11 14.41 -15.93
C ARG A 96 -8.08 13.38 -16.41
N LYS A 97 -6.93 13.29 -15.74
CA LYS A 97 -5.89 12.30 -16.05
C LYS A 97 -6.36 10.87 -15.81
N ALA A 98 -7.14 10.64 -14.75
CA ALA A 98 -7.70 9.33 -14.45
C ALA A 98 -8.66 8.88 -15.55
N LYS A 99 -9.55 9.77 -16.04
CA LYS A 99 -10.45 9.48 -17.17
C LYS A 99 -9.72 9.20 -18.48
N GLN A 100 -8.55 9.81 -18.69
CA GLN A 100 -7.73 9.59 -19.89
C GLN A 100 -6.95 8.28 -19.82
N LYS A 101 -6.43 7.93 -18.63
CA LYS A 101 -5.53 6.79 -18.45
C LYS A 101 -6.26 5.48 -18.13
N LEU A 102 -7.37 5.54 -17.39
CA LEU A 102 -8.05 4.36 -16.85
C LEU A 102 -9.30 4.03 -17.67
N THR A 103 -9.34 2.82 -18.20
CA THR A 103 -10.51 2.29 -18.94
C THR A 103 -11.46 1.56 -17.99
N MET A 104 -12.06 2.29 -17.04
CA MET A 104 -12.95 1.73 -16.01
C MET A 104 -14.25 2.52 -15.88
N SER A 105 -15.19 2.03 -15.07
CA SER A 105 -16.44 2.74 -14.79
C SER A 105 -16.18 4.07 -14.05
N THR A 106 -17.04 5.06 -14.29
CA THR A 106 -16.93 6.40 -13.69
C THR A 106 -16.89 6.38 -12.16
N GLN A 107 -17.67 5.48 -11.53
CA GLN A 107 -17.66 5.31 -10.08
C GLN A 107 -16.30 4.84 -9.58
N ARG A 108 -15.74 3.82 -10.24
CA ARG A 108 -14.43 3.26 -9.86
C ARG A 108 -13.30 4.26 -10.10
N ILE A 109 -13.39 5.06 -11.16
CA ILE A 109 -12.45 6.17 -11.42
C ILE A 109 -12.49 7.19 -10.27
N ARG A 110 -13.68 7.52 -9.76
CA ARG A 110 -13.83 8.42 -8.61
C ARG A 110 -13.20 7.83 -7.36
N ASP A 111 -13.46 6.56 -7.07
CA ASP A 111 -12.87 5.87 -5.91
C ASP A 111 -11.34 5.84 -5.98
N ILE A 112 -10.78 5.50 -7.14
CA ILE A 112 -9.33 5.50 -7.38
C ILE A 112 -8.77 6.92 -7.23
N SER A 113 -9.48 7.94 -7.71
CA SER A 113 -9.03 9.33 -7.61
C SER A 113 -8.99 9.79 -6.15
N GLU A 114 -10.00 9.47 -5.34
CA GLU A 114 -9.97 9.75 -3.88
C GLU A 114 -8.82 9.03 -3.17
N LEU A 115 -8.58 7.75 -3.49
CA LEU A 115 -7.44 7.01 -2.95
C LEU A 115 -6.10 7.64 -3.36
N SER A 116 -6.01 8.12 -4.60
CA SER A 116 -4.82 8.79 -5.12
C SER A 116 -4.51 10.08 -4.37
N VAL A 117 -5.55 10.85 -3.98
CA VAL A 117 -5.37 12.05 -3.13
C VAL A 117 -4.74 11.68 -1.79
N ILE A 118 -5.18 10.59 -1.16
CA ILE A 118 -4.63 10.14 0.13
C ILE A 118 -3.15 9.76 -0.05
N ILE A 119 -2.83 8.96 -1.08
CA ILE A 119 -1.46 8.51 -1.35
C ILE A 119 -0.54 9.70 -1.67
N LEU A 120 -1.00 10.68 -2.45
CA LEU A 120 -0.23 11.88 -2.79
C LEU A 120 0.08 12.73 -1.55
N LYS A 121 -0.89 12.91 -0.65
CA LYS A 121 -0.67 13.61 0.62
C LYS A 121 0.33 12.89 1.52
N GLU A 122 0.27 11.57 1.59
CA GLU A 122 1.25 10.76 2.33
C GLU A 122 2.67 10.90 1.75
N LYS A 123 2.79 11.14 0.44
CA LYS A 123 4.06 11.45 -0.24
C LYS A 123 4.47 12.93 -0.15
N GLY A 124 3.72 13.76 0.58
CA GLY A 124 4.04 15.18 0.79
C GLY A 124 3.56 16.14 -0.31
N ILE A 125 2.74 15.67 -1.26
CA ILE A 125 2.24 16.50 -2.36
C ILE A 125 0.96 17.21 -1.95
N ARG A 126 0.90 18.51 -2.22
CA ARG A 126 -0.27 19.32 -1.88
C ARG A 126 -1.38 19.10 -2.90
N VAL A 127 -2.53 18.61 -2.44
CA VAL A 127 -3.71 18.44 -3.28
C VAL A 127 -4.77 19.49 -2.96
N TRP A 128 -5.05 20.35 -3.94
CA TRP A 128 -6.13 21.33 -3.88
C TRP A 128 -7.45 20.69 -4.30
N ARG A 129 -8.52 20.96 -3.54
CA ARG A 129 -9.88 20.48 -3.84
C ARG A 129 -10.65 21.49 -4.65
#